data_AF-A0A1G6I8A0-F1
#
_entry.id   AF-A0A1G6I8A0-F1
#
_cell.length_a   1.000
_cell.length_b   1.000
_cell.length_c   1.000
_cell.angle_alpha   90.00
_cell.angle_beta   90.00
_cell.angle_gamma   90.00
#
_symmetry.space_group_name_H-M   'P 1'
#
loop_
_entity.id
_entity.type
_entity.pdbx_description
1 polymer ?
#
loop_
_entity_poly.entity_id
_entity_poly.type
_entity_poly.pdbx_seq_one_letter_code
_entity_poly.pdbx_strand_id
1 'polypeptide(L)'
;MNDNIDIENIIKLVKEQEPDRQDIVEALRSSKGGYWSSIGYYCFVASDIKPNKPGSNWQYDECMVIEQKEKGDIVIDLLKDGRIGGIEFIDLIDK
;
A
#
# COMPACT_ATOMS: atom_id res chain seq x y z
N MET A 1 -14.19 -0.49 12.99
CA MET A 1 -13.00 -1.22 12.50
C MET A 1 -11.82 -0.69 13.27
N ASN A 2 -10.81 -1.50 13.60
CA ASN A 2 -9.55 -0.90 14.07
C ASN A 2 -9.00 -0.11 12.88
N ASP A 3 -8.87 1.20 13.03
CA ASP A 3 -8.54 2.13 11.94
C ASP A 3 -7.07 2.02 11.47
N ASN A 4 -6.31 1.10 12.05
CA ASN A 4 -4.88 0.94 11.80
C ASN A 4 -4.59 -0.44 11.20
N ILE A 5 -3.86 -0.44 10.10
CA ILE A 5 -3.25 -1.63 9.50
C ILE A 5 -1.92 -1.96 10.20
N ASP A 6 -1.52 -3.23 10.17
CA ASP A 6 -0.26 -3.69 10.78
C ASP A 6 0.91 -3.53 9.81
N ILE A 7 1.49 -2.34 9.79
CA ILE A 7 2.62 -1.99 8.90
C ILE A 7 3.86 -2.81 9.19
N GLU A 8 4.14 -3.15 10.45
CA GLU A 8 5.32 -3.96 10.79
C GLU A 8 5.19 -5.39 10.26
N ASN A 9 3.99 -5.97 10.31
CA ASN A 9 3.73 -7.25 9.68
C ASN A 9 3.87 -7.18 8.14
N ILE A 10 3.39 -6.11 7.51
CA ILE A 10 3.56 -5.91 6.06
C ILE A 10 5.04 -5.78 5.70
N ILE A 11 5.83 -4.98 6.44
CA ILE A 11 7.28 -4.86 6.24
C ILE A 11 7.98 -6.22 6.37
N LYS A 12 7.57 -7.03 7.35
CA LYS A 12 8.11 -8.38 7.52
C LYS A 12 7.85 -9.22 6.26
N LEU A 13 6.62 -9.22 5.74
CA LEU A 13 6.26 -9.96 4.53
C LEU A 13 7.03 -9.47 3.30
N VAL A 14 7.18 -8.15 3.12
CA VAL A 14 8.00 -7.57 2.04
C VAL A 14 9.43 -8.11 2.11
N LYS A 15 10.06 -8.10 3.29
CA LYS A 15 11.43 -8.59 3.45
C LYS A 15 11.57 -10.10 3.21
N GLU A 16 10.52 -10.87 3.48
CA GLU A 16 10.53 -12.32 3.25
C GLU A 16 10.44 -12.67 1.76
N GLN A 17 9.73 -11.88 0.96
CA GLN A 17 9.50 -12.16 -0.47
C GLN A 17 10.46 -11.40 -1.38
N GLU A 18 10.73 -10.12 -1.08
CA GLU A 18 11.55 -9.22 -1.88
C GLU A 18 12.56 -8.47 -0.96
N PRO A 19 13.58 -9.16 -0.43
CA PRO A 19 14.54 -8.58 0.52
C PRO A 19 15.34 -7.39 -0.03
N ASP A 20 15.48 -7.30 -1.36
CA ASP A 20 16.21 -6.22 -2.03
C ASP A 20 15.38 -4.94 -2.19
N ARG A 21 14.05 -4.99 -1.97
CA ARG A 21 13.13 -3.84 -2.06
C ARG A 21 13.14 -2.98 -0.80
N GLN A 22 14.33 -2.49 -0.43
CA GLN A 22 14.50 -1.59 0.71
C GLN A 22 13.75 -0.26 0.53
N ASP A 23 13.56 0.18 -0.71
CA ASP A 23 12.75 1.34 -1.07
C ASP A 23 11.30 1.22 -0.56
N ILE A 24 10.67 0.05 -0.73
CA ILE A 24 9.31 -0.21 -0.24
C ILE A 24 9.30 -0.23 1.29
N VAL A 25 10.29 -0.87 1.92
CA VAL A 25 10.40 -0.93 3.38
C VAL A 25 10.53 0.47 3.98
N GLU A 26 11.37 1.32 3.40
CA GLU A 26 11.57 2.71 3.83
C GLU A 26 10.31 3.55 3.62
N ALA A 27 9.65 3.39 2.48
CA ALA A 27 8.38 4.06 2.19
C ALA A 27 7.26 3.67 3.16
N LEU A 28 7.12 2.37 3.49
CA LEU A 28 6.17 1.88 4.49
C LEU A 28 6.45 2.46 5.88
N ARG A 29 7.73 2.51 6.31
CA ARG A 29 8.12 3.12 7.61
C ARG A 29 7.87 4.63 7.67
N SER A 30 8.01 5.29 6.53
CA SER A 30 7.81 6.73 6.40
C SER A 30 6.33 7.09 6.27
N SER A 31 5.48 6.13 5.93
CA SER A 31 4.04 6.28 5.80
C SER A 31 3.42 6.50 7.18
N LYS A 32 2.72 7.62 7.35
CA LYS A 32 2.11 8.03 8.62
C LYS A 32 0.64 8.34 8.41
N GLY A 33 -0.20 7.83 9.31
CA GLY A 33 -1.64 7.98 9.20
C GLY A 33 -2.20 7.17 8.03
N GLY A 34 -3.24 7.73 7.40
CA GLY A 34 -3.99 7.09 6.32
C GLY A 34 -5.45 6.87 6.71
N TYR A 35 -6.22 6.37 5.76
CA TYR A 35 -7.64 6.09 5.96
C TYR A 35 -8.11 4.99 5.02
N TRP A 36 -9.11 4.22 5.47
CA TRP A 36 -9.82 3.30 4.59
C TRP A 36 -10.67 4.11 3.59
N SER A 37 -10.34 4.05 2.31
CA SER A 37 -11.16 4.70 1.27
C SER A 37 -12.28 3.80 0.75
N SER A 38 -12.12 2.48 0.90
CA SER A 38 -13.13 1.47 0.60
C SER A 38 -12.91 0.23 1.47
N ILE A 39 -13.81 -0.74 1.33
CA ILE A 39 -13.57 -2.09 1.85
C ILE A 39 -12.30 -2.61 1.18
N GLY A 40 -11.32 -3.03 1.99
CA GLY A 40 -10.08 -3.60 1.50
C GLY A 40 -9.00 -2.63 1.02
N TYR A 41 -9.24 -1.32 0.96
CA TYR A 41 -8.23 -0.36 0.51
C TYR A 41 -7.88 0.69 1.56
N TYR A 42 -6.63 0.67 2.02
CA TYR A 42 -6.07 1.65 2.95
C TYR A 42 -5.20 2.65 2.19
N CYS A 43 -5.59 3.92 2.23
CA CYS A 43 -4.98 4.99 1.45
C CYS A 43 -4.08 5.86 2.33
N PHE A 44 -2.85 6.12 1.89
CA PHE A 44 -1.90 7.03 2.53
C PHE A 44 -1.85 8.40 1.86
N VAL A 45 -2.13 8.46 0.55
CA VAL A 45 -2.07 9.69 -0.24
C VAL A 45 -3.44 9.98 -0.84
N ALA A 46 -4.07 11.10 -0.46
CA ALA A 46 -5.36 11.45 -1.03
C ALA A 46 -5.26 11.65 -2.56
N SER A 47 -6.20 11.06 -3.29
CA SER A 47 -6.48 11.41 -4.69
C SER A 47 -7.33 12.69 -4.73
N ASP A 48 -6.71 13.84 -4.46
CA ASP A 48 -7.34 15.16 -4.47
C ASP A 48 -7.76 15.63 -5.88
N ILE A 49 -6.99 15.22 -6.89
CA ILE A 49 -7.26 15.37 -8.32
C ILE A 49 -7.27 13.98 -8.96
N LYS A 50 -7.96 13.82 -10.09
CA LYS A 50 -7.92 12.60 -10.93
C LYS A 50 -6.49 12.02 -10.95
N PRO A 51 -6.29 10.76 -10.52
CA PRO A 51 -4.97 10.13 -10.50
C PRO A 51 -4.24 10.27 -11.83
N ASN A 52 -2.91 10.39 -11.78
CA ASN A 52 -2.01 10.50 -12.94
C ASN A 52 -2.23 11.74 -13.83
N LYS A 53 -2.97 12.76 -13.35
CA LYS A 53 -3.03 14.06 -14.01
C LYS A 53 -1.95 15.00 -13.45
N PRO A 54 -1.44 15.95 -14.26
CA PRO A 54 -0.54 16.99 -13.76
C PRO A 54 -1.13 17.68 -12.54
N GLY A 55 -0.35 17.79 -11.46
CA GLY A 55 -0.76 18.40 -10.20
C GLY A 55 -1.48 17.45 -9.23
N SER A 56 -1.82 16.22 -9.61
CA SER A 56 -2.34 15.22 -8.66
C SER A 56 -1.22 14.69 -7.77
N ASN A 57 -1.52 14.52 -6.48
CA ASN A 57 -0.62 13.86 -5.54
C ASN A 57 -0.46 12.36 -5.81
N TRP A 58 -1.40 11.75 -6.54
CA TRP A 58 -1.38 10.35 -6.91
C TRP A 58 -0.78 10.16 -8.30
N GLN A 59 0.53 9.90 -8.35
CA GLN A 59 1.26 9.56 -9.57
C GLN A 59 1.73 8.11 -9.49
N TYR A 60 0.95 7.18 -10.01
CA TYR A 60 1.23 5.75 -9.99
C TYR A 60 2.55 5.44 -10.71
N ASP A 61 3.34 4.56 -10.10
CA ASP A 61 4.56 4.00 -10.70
C ASP A 61 4.39 2.51 -10.99
N GLU A 62 4.32 1.71 -9.92
CA GLU A 62 4.18 0.26 -9.99
C GLU A 62 3.41 -0.25 -8.75
N CYS A 63 3.17 -1.56 -8.71
CA CYS A 63 2.67 -2.23 -7.51
C CYS A 63 3.54 -3.44 -7.16
N MET A 64 3.63 -3.73 -5.87
CA MET A 64 4.18 -4.98 -5.35
C MET A 64 3.03 -5.85 -4.85
N VAL A 65 3.02 -7.13 -5.24
CA VAL A 65 2.10 -8.12 -4.72
C VAL A 65 2.82 -8.97 -3.68
N ILE A 66 2.23 -9.09 -2.50
CA ILE A 66 2.67 -9.98 -1.42
C ILE A 66 1.70 -11.16 -1.38
N GLU A 67 2.19 -12.32 -1.77
CA GLU A 67 1.38 -13.54 -1.79
C GLU A 67 1.23 -14.10 -0.37
N GLN A 68 0.01 -14.43 0.04
CA GLN A 68 -0.27 -15.05 1.34
C GLN A 68 -0.90 -16.43 1.17
N LYS A 69 -0.45 -17.43 1.94
CA LYS A 69 -0.96 -18.80 1.83
C LYS A 69 -2.36 -19.00 2.40
N GLU A 70 -2.66 -18.33 3.52
CA GLU A 70 -3.90 -18.53 4.29
C GLU A 70 -4.85 -17.34 4.23
N LYS A 71 -4.36 -16.20 3.72
CA LYS A 71 -5.11 -14.96 3.53
C LYS A 71 -5.05 -14.59 2.06
N GLY A 72 -5.94 -13.72 1.60
CA GLY A 72 -5.80 -13.11 0.28
C GLY A 72 -4.54 -12.25 0.18
N ASP A 73 -4.11 -12.00 -1.05
CA ASP A 73 -2.89 -11.23 -1.32
C ASP A 73 -3.00 -9.79 -0.82
N ILE A 74 -1.83 -9.18 -0.61
CA ILE A 74 -1.72 -7.75 -0.32
C ILE A 74 -1.07 -7.08 -1.53
N VAL A 75 -1.68 -6.01 -2.03
CA VAL A 75 -1.10 -5.19 -3.10
C VAL A 75 -0.66 -3.86 -2.51
N ILE A 76 0.60 -3.49 -2.72
CA ILE A 76 1.16 -2.21 -2.29
C ILE A 76 1.36 -1.34 -3.53
N ASP A 77 0.64 -0.21 -3.58
CA ASP A 77 0.78 0.77 -4.67
C ASP A 77 1.93 1.73 -4.38
N LEU A 78 2.91 1.79 -5.28
CA LEU A 78 4.00 2.76 -5.24
C LEU A 78 3.72 3.94 -6.17
N LEU A 79 4.07 5.13 -5.68
CA LEU A 79 4.02 6.36 -6.44
C LEU A 79 5.40 6.74 -6.96
N LYS A 80 5.46 7.49 -8.06
CA LYS A 80 6.70 7.90 -8.75
C LYS A 80 7.67 8.72 -7.91
N ASP A 81 7.21 9.25 -6.79
CA ASP A 81 8.01 10.00 -5.83
C ASP A 81 8.48 9.16 -4.64
N GLY A 82 8.32 7.84 -4.71
CA GLY A 82 8.78 6.87 -3.71
C GLY A 82 7.83 6.71 -2.50
N ARG A 83 6.66 7.35 -2.51
CA ARG A 83 5.65 7.16 -1.47
C ARG A 83 4.81 5.90 -1.72
N ILE A 84 4.29 5.32 -0.65
CA ILE A 84 3.18 4.37 -0.75
C ILE A 84 1.90 5.17 -1.00
N GLY A 85 1.21 4.86 -2.09
CA GLY A 85 -0.10 5.45 -2.37
C GLY A 85 -1.17 4.81 -1.48
N GLY A 86 -1.24 3.49 -1.50
CA GLY A 86 -2.21 2.71 -0.76
C GLY A 86 -1.84 1.24 -0.69
N ILE A 87 -2.61 0.52 0.12
CA ILE A 87 -2.47 -0.92 0.33
C ILE A 87 -3.84 -1.57 0.18
N GLU A 88 -3.93 -2.54 -0.72
CA GLU A 88 -5.12 -3.34 -0.97
C GLU A 88 -5.00 -4.69 -0.28
N PHE A 89 -6.06 -5.10 0.41
CA PHE A 89 -6.21 -6.39 1.09
C PHE A 89 -7.30 -7.18 0.36
N ILE A 90 -6.89 -8.08 -0.53
CA ILE A 90 -7.81 -8.79 -1.44
C ILE A 90 -8.82 -9.64 -0.65
N ASP A 91 -8.40 -10.19 0.49
CA ASP A 91 -9.26 -11.01 1.37
C ASP A 91 -10.43 -10.24 2.00
N LEU A 92 -10.40 -8.91 1.98
CA LEU A 92 -11.48 -8.06 2.49
C LEU A 92 -12.47 -7.69 1.40
N ILE A 93 -12.06 -7.72 0.13
CA ILE A 93 -12.88 -7.34 -1.02
C ILE A 93 -13.83 -8.48 -1.41
N ASP A 94 -13.33 -9.72 -1.38
CA ASP A 94 -14.06 -10.91 -1.81
C ASP A 94 -15.00 -11.51 -0.74
N LYS A 95 -15.47 -10.69 0.23
CA LYS A 95 -16.33 -11.13 1.34
C LYS A 95 -17.76 -10.60 1.26
#